data_AF-A0A0E3NJ70-F1
#
_entry.id   AF-A0A0E3NJ70-F1
#
_cell.length_a   1.000
_cell.length_b   1.000
_cell.length_c   1.000
_cell.angle_alpha   90.00
_cell.angle_beta   90.00
_cell.angle_gamma   90.00
#
_symmetry.space_group_name_H-M   'P 1'
#
loop_
_entity.id
_entity.type
_entity.pdbx_description
1 polymer ?
#
loop_
_entity_poly.entity_id
_entity_poly.type
_entity_poly.pdbx_seq_one_letter_code
_entity_poly.pdbx_strand_id
1 'polypeptide(L)'
;MSHDVFALEDLTSIRVQSRKGKEFTRKLNNWSFYQLAQFLEYKAEALGKAVIYIDPRYSSQKCSKCGDIRKSNRKGSSYHCKACGFDMHSDLNASRNIAQAGISCLSRLHVNQPNVETV
;
A
#
# COMPACT_ATOMS: atom_id res chain seq x y z
N MET A 1 -11.44 0.90 17.53
CA MET A 1 -11.40 -0.11 16.47
C MET A 1 -10.04 -0.79 16.54
N SER A 2 -10.00 -2.10 16.77
CA SER A 2 -8.75 -2.87 16.74
C SER A 2 -8.47 -3.28 15.29
N HIS A 3 -7.22 -3.12 14.85
CA HIS A 3 -6.73 -3.68 13.60
C HIS A 3 -5.59 -4.64 13.94
N ASP A 4 -5.61 -5.82 13.33
CA ASP A 4 -4.62 -6.89 13.59
C ASP A 4 -3.50 -6.90 12.55
N VAL A 5 -3.74 -6.29 11.39
CA VAL A 5 -2.77 -6.20 10.29
C VAL A 5 -2.68 -4.77 9.74
N PHE A 6 -1.46 -4.30 9.51
CA PHE A 6 -1.16 -3.06 8.80
C PHE A 6 -0.57 -3.37 7.44
N ALA A 7 -1.06 -2.71 6.38
CA ALA A 7 -0.52 -2.84 5.03
C ALA A 7 0.31 -1.60 4.66
N LEU A 8 1.53 -1.82 4.18
CA LEU A 8 2.44 -0.80 3.67
C LEU A 8 2.85 -1.11 2.23
N GLU A 9 3.19 -0.07 1.48
CA GLU A 9 3.81 -0.24 0.16
C GLU A 9 5.29 -0.65 0.31
N ASP A 10 5.75 -1.57 -0.54
CA ASP A 10 7.18 -1.84 -0.68
C ASP A 10 7.85 -0.74 -1.51
N LEU A 11 8.52 0.16 -0.81
CA LEU A 11 9.23 1.30 -1.39
C LEU A 11 10.76 1.09 -1.46
N THR A 12 11.27 -0.11 -1.23
CA THR A 12 12.72 -0.40 -1.20
C THR A 12 13.42 -0.01 -2.51
N SER A 13 12.76 -0.22 -3.66
CA SER A 13 13.34 0.02 -4.98
C SER A 13 13.27 1.46 -5.50
N ILE A 14 12.61 2.40 -4.79
CA ILE A 14 12.35 3.74 -5.35
C ILE A 14 13.60 4.61 -5.52
N ARG A 15 14.69 4.26 -4.83
CA ARG A 15 15.99 4.96 -4.86
C ARG A 15 16.92 4.46 -5.97
N VAL A 16 16.69 3.25 -6.48
CA VAL A 16 17.53 2.60 -7.51
C VAL A 16 17.21 3.10 -8.92
N GLN A 17 16.06 3.78 -9.11
CA GLN A 17 15.65 4.34 -10.41
C GLN A 17 16.43 5.62 -10.74
N SER A 18 17.60 5.48 -11.34
CA SER A 18 18.66 6.49 -11.55
C SER A 18 18.39 7.59 -12.60
N ARG A 19 17.13 7.92 -12.92
CA ARG A 19 16.80 8.95 -13.94
C ARG A 19 15.81 10.00 -13.44
N LYS A 20 16.04 10.56 -12.26
CA LYS A 20 15.18 11.62 -11.71
C LYS A 20 16.01 12.85 -11.34
N GLY A 21 15.46 14.03 -11.62
CA GLY A 21 16.16 15.31 -11.44
C GLY A 21 16.55 15.58 -9.99
N LYS A 22 17.55 16.46 -9.80
CA LYS A 22 18.15 16.80 -8.49
C LYS A 22 17.11 17.12 -7.40
N GLU A 23 16.06 17.86 -7.74
CA GLU A 23 15.00 18.21 -6.79
C GLU A 23 14.21 17.01 -6.28
N PHE A 24 13.89 16.07 -7.16
CA PHE A 24 13.15 14.87 -6.81
C PHE A 24 14.00 13.97 -5.89
N THR A 25 15.28 13.80 -6.22
CA THR A 25 16.23 13.05 -5.39
C THR A 25 16.36 13.67 -4.00
N ARG A 26 16.44 15.01 -3.90
CA ARG A 26 16.44 15.71 -2.61
C ARG A 26 15.18 15.42 -1.79
N LYS A 27 13.99 15.51 -2.42
CA LYS A 27 12.72 15.20 -1.73
C LYS A 27 12.66 13.76 -1.24
N LEU A 28 13.09 12.79 -2.06
CA LEU A 28 13.16 11.39 -1.66
C LEU A 28 14.14 11.14 -0.50
N ASN A 29 15.30 11.79 -0.53
CA ASN A 29 16.30 11.66 0.53
C ASN A 29 15.84 12.29 1.84
N ASN A 30 14.99 13.31 1.79
CA ASN A 30 14.44 13.95 2.97
C ASN A 30 13.25 13.19 3.59
N TRP A 31 12.77 12.12 2.94
CA TRP A 31 11.67 11.31 3.43
C TRP A 31 12.17 9.97 3.99
N SER A 32 12.02 9.77 5.30
CA SER A 32 12.47 8.60 6.06
C SER A 32 11.43 7.46 6.09
N PHE A 33 10.85 7.12 4.93
CA PHE A 33 9.81 6.08 4.83
C PHE A 33 10.24 4.70 5.37
N TYR A 34 11.51 4.33 5.17
CA TYR A 34 12.04 3.06 5.67
C TYR A 34 12.07 3.03 7.21
N GLN A 35 12.51 4.11 7.84
CA GLN A 35 12.53 4.21 9.31
C GLN A 35 11.11 4.18 9.89
N LEU A 36 10.16 4.85 9.23
CA LEU A 36 8.75 4.77 9.62
C LEU A 36 8.22 3.32 9.56
N ALA A 37 8.56 2.59 8.50
CA ALA A 37 8.17 1.19 8.35
C ALA A 37 8.76 0.31 9.46
N GLN A 38 10.07 0.46 9.73
CA GLN A 38 10.73 -0.23 10.85
C GLN A 38 10.07 0.08 12.18
N PHE A 39 9.70 1.34 12.42
CA PHE A 39 9.03 1.75 13.65
C PHE A 39 7.62 1.17 13.78
N LEU A 40 6.91 1.05 12.66
CA LEU A 40 5.60 0.41 12.64
C LEU A 40 5.72 -1.09 12.91
N GLU A 41 6.70 -1.76 12.30
CA GLU A 41 6.95 -3.19 12.48
C GLU A 41 7.21 -3.56 13.93
N TYR A 42 8.21 -2.95 14.57
CA TYR A 42 8.56 -3.35 15.94
C TYR A 42 7.43 -3.03 16.93
N LYS A 43 6.66 -1.94 16.71
CA LYS A 43 5.50 -1.61 17.55
C LYS A 43 4.31 -2.53 17.29
N ALA A 44 4.11 -2.95 16.04
CA ALA A 44 3.07 -3.91 15.68
C ALA A 44 3.39 -5.27 16.32
N GLU A 45 4.62 -5.73 16.18
CA GLU A 45 5.11 -6.98 16.78
C GLU A 45 4.96 -6.97 18.30
N ALA A 46 5.33 -5.88 18.98
CA ALA A 46 5.14 -5.72 20.43
C ALA A 46 3.67 -5.82 20.89
N LEU A 47 2.72 -5.62 19.97
CA LEU A 47 1.28 -5.74 20.20
C LEU A 47 0.69 -7.03 19.60
N GLY A 48 1.51 -7.95 19.10
CA GLY A 48 1.07 -9.18 18.44
C GLY A 48 0.37 -8.97 17.09
N LYS A 49 0.70 -7.87 16.40
CA LYS A 49 0.11 -7.46 15.12
C LYS A 49 1.08 -7.68 13.97
N ALA A 50 0.55 -7.87 12.76
CA ALA A 50 1.35 -8.07 11.57
C ALA A 50 1.48 -6.80 10.72
N VAL A 51 2.62 -6.64 10.05
CA VAL A 51 2.81 -5.69 8.96
C VAL A 51 3.02 -6.49 7.67
N ILE A 52 2.30 -6.12 6.62
CA ILE A 52 2.43 -6.74 5.30
C ILE A 52 2.83 -5.69 4.27
N TYR A 53 3.70 -6.09 3.34
CA TYR A 53 4.12 -5.25 2.23
C TYR A 53 3.37 -5.61 0.96
N ILE A 54 2.93 -4.60 0.23
CA ILE A 54 2.23 -4.75 -1.06
C ILE A 54 2.97 -4.02 -2.18
N ASP A 55 2.74 -4.47 -3.41
CA ASP A 55 3.30 -3.83 -4.59
C ASP A 55 2.76 -2.39 -4.74
N PRO A 56 3.61 -1.36 -4.77
CA PRO A 56 3.17 0.05 -4.91
C PRO A 56 2.57 0.38 -6.28
N ARG A 57 2.70 -0.50 -7.28
CA ARG A 57 2.28 -0.19 -8.65
C ARG A 57 0.78 0.10 -8.72
N TYR A 58 0.48 1.28 -9.27
CA TYR A 58 -0.87 1.78 -9.53
C TYR A 58 -1.77 2.01 -8.30
N SER A 59 -1.26 1.85 -7.08
CA SER A 59 -2.00 2.08 -5.82
C SER A 59 -2.64 3.48 -5.74
N SER A 60 -1.96 4.49 -6.28
CA SER A 60 -2.43 5.89 -6.30
C SER A 60 -3.22 6.28 -7.56
N GLN A 61 -3.32 5.39 -8.54
CA GLN A 61 -4.03 5.62 -9.81
C GLN A 61 -5.36 4.84 -9.87
N LYS A 62 -5.39 3.65 -9.26
CA LYS A 62 -6.56 2.78 -9.17
C LYS A 62 -7.69 3.47 -8.41
N CYS A 63 -8.92 3.35 -8.88
CA CYS A 63 -10.09 3.80 -8.16
C CYS A 63 -10.44 2.77 -7.08
N SER A 64 -10.51 3.19 -5.81
CA SER A 64 -10.91 2.30 -4.70
C SER A 64 -12.38 1.86 -4.78
N LYS A 65 -13.21 2.54 -5.58
CA LYS A 65 -14.63 2.19 -5.78
C LYS A 65 -14.85 1.22 -6.94
N CYS A 66 -14.34 1.53 -8.14
CA CYS A 66 -14.63 0.74 -9.35
C CYS A 66 -13.42 -0.02 -9.92
N GLY A 67 -12.23 0.19 -9.39
CA GLY A 67 -11.01 -0.49 -9.84
C GLY A 67 -10.35 0.07 -11.12
N ASP A 68 -10.95 1.05 -11.79
CA ASP A 68 -10.37 1.70 -12.99
C ASP A 68 -8.99 2.32 -12.67
N ILE A 69 -7.99 2.03 -13.51
CA ILE A 69 -6.62 2.52 -13.36
C ILE A 69 -6.34 3.54 -14.46
N ARG A 70 -6.30 4.83 -14.09
CA ARG A 70 -5.92 5.90 -15.02
C ARG A 70 -5.09 6.96 -14.31
N LYS A 71 -3.96 7.33 -14.93
CA LYS A 71 -3.08 8.40 -14.45
C LYS A 71 -3.81 9.74 -14.31
N SER A 72 -4.75 10.01 -15.22
CA SER A 72 -5.57 11.24 -15.23
C SER A 72 -6.57 11.34 -14.08
N ASN A 73 -6.81 10.27 -13.32
CA ASN A 73 -7.72 10.29 -12.18
C ASN A 73 -7.13 11.06 -10.98
N ARG A 74 -5.80 11.17 -10.86
CA ARG A 74 -5.13 11.90 -9.77
C ARG A 74 -4.60 13.26 -10.26
N LYS A 75 -4.89 14.32 -9.50
CA LYS A 75 -4.32 15.66 -9.68
C LYS A 75 -3.86 16.20 -8.33
N GLY A 76 -2.57 16.04 -8.03
CA GLY A 76 -2.00 16.40 -6.72
C GLY A 76 -2.71 15.65 -5.57
N SER A 77 -3.29 16.43 -4.65
CA SER A 77 -4.04 15.95 -3.48
C SER A 77 -5.48 15.54 -3.79
N SER A 78 -5.99 15.80 -5.00
CA SER A 78 -7.35 15.44 -5.41
C SER A 78 -7.36 14.18 -6.28
N TYR A 79 -8.40 13.37 -6.11
CA TYR A 79 -8.65 12.17 -6.90
C TYR A 79 -10.09 12.19 -7.42
N HIS A 80 -10.23 12.05 -8.73
CA HIS A 80 -11.52 12.02 -9.42
C HIS A 80 -11.51 10.93 -10.48
N CYS A 81 -12.28 9.86 -10.25
CA CYS A 81 -12.38 8.74 -11.17
C CYS A 81 -13.21 9.11 -12.40
N LYS A 82 -12.59 9.08 -13.57
CA LYS A 82 -13.27 9.38 -14.85
C LYS A 82 -14.21 8.27 -15.33
N ALA A 83 -14.11 7.06 -14.77
CA ALA A 83 -14.99 5.94 -15.13
C ALA A 83 -16.31 5.92 -14.34
N CYS A 84 -16.28 6.23 -13.03
CA CYS A 84 -17.46 6.12 -12.16
C CYS A 84 -17.85 7.41 -11.44
N GLY A 85 -17.15 8.54 -11.70
CA GLY A 85 -17.43 9.84 -11.08
C GLY A 85 -17.04 9.95 -9.61
N PHE A 86 -16.39 8.94 -9.04
CA PHE A 86 -16.00 8.93 -7.63
C PHE A 86 -14.92 9.97 -7.32
N ASP A 87 -15.13 10.77 -6.27
CA ASP A 87 -14.26 11.89 -5.90
C ASP A 87 -13.83 11.82 -4.43
N MET A 88 -12.55 12.04 -4.15
CA MET A 88 -11.99 12.11 -2.79
C MET A 88 -10.54 12.66 -2.76
N HIS A 89 -9.97 12.76 -1.56
CA HIS A 89 -8.54 13.02 -1.39
C HIS A 89 -7.68 11.85 -1.91
N SER A 90 -6.60 12.15 -2.64
CA SER A 90 -5.80 11.13 -3.33
C SER A 90 -5.11 10.16 -2.37
N ASP A 91 -4.63 10.64 -1.23
CA ASP A 91 -4.01 9.77 -0.22
C ASP A 91 -5.03 8.85 0.47
N LEU A 92 -6.29 9.29 0.62
CA LEU A 92 -7.36 8.45 1.17
C LEU A 92 -7.82 7.38 0.16
N ASN A 93 -7.83 7.71 -1.13
CA ASN A 93 -8.04 6.71 -2.17
C ASN A 93 -6.91 5.67 -2.18
N ALA A 94 -5.66 6.12 -2.09
CA ALA A 94 -4.49 5.25 -2.06
C ALA A 94 -4.49 4.34 -0.83
N SER A 95 -4.79 4.85 0.37
CA SER A 95 -4.86 4.03 1.58
C SER A 95 -5.93 2.94 1.51
N ARG A 96 -7.09 3.22 0.90
CA ARG A 96 -8.12 2.20 0.62
C ARG A 96 -7.63 1.14 -0.35
N ASN A 97 -6.92 1.52 -1.40
CA ASN A 97 -6.34 0.55 -2.34
C ASN A 97 -5.28 -0.33 -1.68
N ILE A 98 -4.42 0.25 -0.83
CA ILE A 98 -3.39 -0.47 -0.07
C ILE A 98 -4.06 -1.46 0.89
N ALA A 99 -5.10 -1.04 1.62
CA ALA A 99 -5.87 -1.93 2.50
C ALA A 99 -6.51 -3.09 1.72
N GLN A 100 -7.13 -2.82 0.57
CA GLN A 100 -7.72 -3.85 -0.29
C GLN A 100 -6.66 -4.83 -0.83
N ALA A 101 -5.49 -4.32 -1.22
CA ALA A 101 -4.36 -5.15 -1.66
C ALA A 101 -3.83 -6.01 -0.52
N GLY A 102 -3.78 -5.47 0.70
CA GLY A 102 -3.40 -6.19 1.90
C GLY A 102 -4.33 -7.35 2.21
N ILE A 103 -5.65 -7.11 2.19
CA ILE A 103 -6.67 -8.16 2.36
C ILE A 103 -6.52 -9.25 1.29
N SER A 104 -6.31 -8.85 0.03
CA SER A 104 -6.09 -9.79 -1.07
C SER A 104 -4.82 -10.64 -0.86
N CYS A 105 -3.74 -10.04 -0.38
CA CYS A 105 -2.50 -10.75 -0.05
C CYS A 105 -2.71 -11.78 1.05
N LEU A 106 -3.41 -11.41 2.13
CA LEU A 106 -3.75 -12.31 3.23
C LEU A 106 -4.65 -13.47 2.78
N SER A 107 -5.64 -13.20 1.94
CA SER A 107 -6.54 -14.23 1.40
C SER A 107 -5.83 -15.25 0.48
N ARG A 108 -4.61 -14.95 0.04
CA ARG A 108 -3.77 -15.84 -0.78
C ARG A 108 -2.78 -16.66 0.03
N LEU A 109 -2.60 -16.36 1.33
CA LEU A 109 -1.80 -17.20 2.22
C LEU A 109 -2.59 -18.48 2.50
N HIS A 110 -1.94 -19.63 2.34
CA HIS A 110 -2.52 -20.97 2.46
C HIS A 110 -3.42 -21.09 3.69
N VAL A 111 -4.73 -21.19 3.46
CA VAL A 111 -5.66 -21.73 4.43
C VAL A 111 -5.16 -23.13 4.77
N ASN A 112 -4.92 -23.38 6.06
CA ASN A 112 -4.46 -24.64 6.65
C ASN A 112 -4.69 -25.85 5.74
N GLN A 113 -3.61 -26.53 5.34
CA GLN A 113 -3.76 -27.92 4.90
C GLN A 113 -4.50 -28.66 6.03
N PRO A 114 -5.60 -29.40 5.74
CA PRO A 114 -6.23 -30.22 6.76
C PRO A 114 -5.16 -31.19 7.28
N ASN A 115 -4.99 -31.26 8.59
CA ASN A 115 -4.12 -32.26 9.20
C ASN A 115 -4.78 -33.63 8.97
N VAL A 116 -4.48 -34.26 7.85
CA VAL A 116 -4.88 -35.64 7.58
C VAL A 116 -3.85 -36.54 8.27
N GLU A 117 -3.89 -36.56 9.60
CA GLU A 117 -3.40 -37.71 10.35
C GLU A 117 -4.39 -38.85 10.08
N THR A 118 -4.12 -39.64 9.04
CA THR A 118 -4.76 -40.93 8.85
C THR A 118 -4.39 -41.83 10.04
N VAL A 119 -5.38 -42.07 10.89
CA VAL A 119 -5.50 -43.24 11.76
C VAL A 119 -5.27 -44.56 11.01
#